data_AF-X1G5U0-F1
#
_entry.id   AF-X1G5U0-F1
#
_cell.length_a   1.000
_cell.length_b   1.000
_cell.length_c   1.000
_cell.angle_alpha   90.00
_cell.angle_beta   90.00
_cell.angle_gamma   90.00
#
_symmetry.space_group_name_H-M   'P 1'
#
loop_
_entity.id
_entity.type
_entity.pdbx_description
1 polymer ?
#
loop_
_entity_poly.entity_id
_entity_poly.type
_entity_poly.pdbx_seq_one_letter_code
_entity_poly.pdbx_strand_id
1 'polypeptide(L)'
;VSGALGTLAKEGLISHEKYGYIELTDKGKGLAEAICSRHRTLFKFLTEVLGVDPKTADEDACKMEHTVSPLVLEKLVELVESFSQREKKPEKLKVL
;
A
#
# COMPACT_ATOMS: atom_id res chain seq x y z
N VAL A 1 -14.69 -19.10 5.48
CA VAL A 1 -14.05 -18.09 6.36
C VAL A 1 -13.21 -18.71 7.49
N SER A 2 -13.64 -19.79 8.17
CA SER A 2 -12.89 -20.32 9.33
C SER A 2 -11.48 -20.89 9.04
N GLY A 3 -11.21 -21.36 7.81
CA GLY A 3 -9.90 -21.89 7.44
C GLY A 3 -8.78 -20.83 7.41
N ALA A 4 -9.06 -19.64 6.87
CA ALA A 4 -8.07 -18.57 6.74
C ALA A 4 -7.59 -18.05 8.10
N LEU A 5 -8.52 -17.85 9.04
CA LEU A 5 -8.21 -17.45 10.41
C LEU A 5 -7.34 -18.50 11.13
N GLY A 6 -7.63 -19.78 10.92
CA GLY A 6 -6.79 -20.85 11.45
C GLY A 6 -5.35 -20.80 10.94
N THR A 7 -5.14 -20.49 9.65
CA THR A 7 -3.80 -20.31 9.07
C THR A 7 -3.09 -19.10 9.66
N LEU A 8 -3.76 -17.95 9.70
CA LEU A 8 -3.17 -16.72 10.27
C LEU A 8 -2.78 -16.90 11.75
N ALA A 9 -3.60 -17.62 12.53
CA ALA A 9 -3.31 -17.93 13.92
C ALA A 9 -2.10 -18.87 14.05
N LYS A 10 -2.03 -19.92 13.21
CA LYS A 10 -0.88 -20.85 13.16
C LYS A 10 0.42 -20.15 12.77
N GLU A 11 0.34 -19.13 11.90
CA GLU A 11 1.49 -18.31 11.52
C GLU A 11 1.86 -17.23 12.55
N GLY A 12 1.09 -17.12 13.64
CA GLY A 12 1.30 -16.14 14.71
C GLY A 12 1.02 -14.70 14.28
N LEU A 13 0.19 -14.50 13.26
CA LEU A 13 -0.20 -13.17 12.75
C LEU A 13 -1.41 -12.60 13.50
N ILE A 14 -2.28 -13.46 14.04
CA ILE A 14 -3.43 -13.07 14.84
C ILE A 14 -3.45 -13.79 16.18
N SER A 15 -3.95 -13.11 17.21
CA SER A 15 -4.44 -13.73 18.43
C SER A 15 -5.94 -13.97 18.29
N HIS A 16 -6.38 -15.19 18.56
CA HIS A 16 -7.78 -15.58 18.45
C HIS A 16 -8.20 -16.36 19.70
N GLU A 17 -8.93 -15.70 20.59
CA GLU A 17 -9.59 -16.36 21.72
C GLU A 17 -10.85 -17.08 21.23
N LYS A 18 -11.13 -18.27 21.76
CA LYS A 18 -12.34 -19.02 21.39
C LYS A 18 -13.56 -18.23 21.88
N TYR A 19 -14.34 -17.67 20.93
CA TYR A 19 -15.45 -16.73 21.14
C TYR A 19 -15.08 -15.28 21.47
N GLY A 20 -13.80 -14.92 21.38
CA GLY A 20 -13.31 -13.54 21.61
C GLY A 20 -13.05 -12.77 20.32
N TYR A 21 -12.46 -11.58 20.47
CA TYR A 21 -12.05 -10.76 19.34
C TYR A 21 -10.82 -11.35 18.64
N ILE A 22 -10.67 -11.01 17.36
CA ILE A 22 -9.48 -11.31 16.58
C ILE A 22 -8.63 -10.06 16.58
N GLU A 23 -7.40 -10.17 17.06
CA GLU A 23 -6.45 -9.06 17.09
C GLU A 23 -5.19 -9.42 16.33
N LEU A 24 -4.58 -8.45 15.66
CA LEU A 24 -3.25 -8.63 15.08
C LEU A 24 -2.21 -8.70 16.21
N THR A 25 -1.35 -9.71 16.16
CA THR A 25 -0.11 -9.70 16.95
C THR A 25 0.83 -8.62 16.41
N ASP A 26 1.92 -8.31 17.10
CA ASP A 26 2.90 -7.34 16.59
C ASP A 26 3.51 -7.80 15.25
N LYS A 27 3.68 -9.12 15.07
CA LYS A 27 4.07 -9.71 13.78
C LYS A 27 3.01 -9.46 12.71
N GLY A 28 1.73 -9.65 13.06
CA GLY A 28 0.61 -9.38 12.18
C GLY A 28 0.51 -7.91 11.78
N LYS A 29 0.70 -6.99 12.74
CA LYS A 29 0.71 -5.55 12.49
C LYS A 29 1.81 -5.16 11.51
N GLY A 30 3.04 -5.64 11.71
CA GLY A 30 4.14 -5.35 10.78
C GLY A 30 3.88 -5.83 9.36
N LEU A 31 3.26 -7.01 9.20
CA LEU A 31 2.88 -7.52 7.88
C LEU A 31 1.73 -6.70 7.26
N ALA A 32 0.71 -6.35 8.06
CA ALA A 32 -0.41 -5.53 7.61
C ALA A 32 0.05 -4.13 7.19
N GLU A 33 0.92 -3.50 7.97
CA GLU A 33 1.52 -2.21 7.65
C GLU A 33 2.33 -2.27 6.35
N ALA A 34 3.11 -3.34 6.15
CA ALA A 34 3.85 -3.54 4.92
C ALA A 34 2.91 -3.59 3.71
N ILE A 35 1.84 -4.41 3.78
CA ILE A 35 0.81 -4.53 2.72
C ILE A 35 0.16 -3.16 2.46
N CYS A 36 -0.39 -2.51 3.48
CA CYS A 36 -1.01 -1.18 3.35
C CYS A 36 -0.05 -0.13 2.80
N SER A 37 1.25 -0.22 3.10
CA SER A 37 2.25 0.65 2.50
C SER A 37 2.39 0.42 1.00
N ARG A 38 2.36 -0.85 0.54
CA ARG A 38 2.40 -1.17 -0.88
C ARG A 38 1.16 -0.64 -1.60
N HIS A 39 -0.03 -0.87 -1.05
CA HIS A 39 -1.28 -0.32 -1.59
C HIS A 39 -1.16 1.17 -1.84
N ARG A 40 -0.75 1.92 -0.81
CA ARG A 40 -0.67 3.40 -0.88
C ARG A 40 0.32 3.86 -1.93
N THR A 41 1.48 3.23 -2.05
CA THR A 41 2.46 3.57 -3.09
C THR A 41 1.89 3.33 -4.49
N LEU A 42 1.28 2.15 -4.70
CA LEU A 42 0.70 1.78 -5.99
C LEU A 42 -0.48 2.68 -6.36
N PHE A 43 -1.36 2.96 -5.41
CA PHE A 43 -2.49 3.86 -5.58
C PHE A 43 -2.03 5.27 -5.96
N LYS A 44 -1.04 5.82 -5.25
CA LYS A 44 -0.46 7.13 -5.59
C LYS A 44 0.19 7.12 -6.96
N PHE A 45 0.93 6.08 -7.30
CA PHE A 45 1.51 5.95 -8.64
C PHE A 45 0.42 5.96 -9.72
N LEU A 46 -0.62 5.14 -9.57
CA LEU A 46 -1.71 5.05 -10.53
C LEU A 46 -2.47 6.38 -10.68
N THR A 47 -2.72 7.07 -9.57
CA THR A 47 -3.49 8.33 -9.56
C THR A 47 -2.65 9.55 -9.92
N GLU A 48 -1.52 9.77 -9.25
CA GLU A 48 -0.71 10.99 -9.37
C GLU A 48 0.23 10.96 -10.58
N VAL A 49 0.70 9.78 -11.00
CA VAL A 49 1.66 9.66 -12.13
C VAL A 49 0.96 9.25 -13.41
N LEU A 50 0.05 8.27 -13.35
CA LEU A 50 -0.65 7.77 -14.54
C LEU A 50 -2.00 8.43 -14.79
N GLY A 51 -2.56 9.16 -13.82
CA GLY A 51 -3.85 9.85 -13.96
C GLY A 51 -5.06 8.90 -14.01
N VAL A 52 -4.92 7.68 -13.48
CA VAL A 52 -6.01 6.70 -13.39
C VAL A 52 -7.03 7.20 -12.37
N ASP A 53 -8.32 6.98 -12.64
CA ASP A 53 -9.36 7.38 -11.70
C ASP A 53 -9.21 6.64 -10.35
N PRO A 54 -9.58 7.26 -9.22
CA PRO A 54 -9.36 6.67 -7.90
C PRO A 54 -10.01 5.31 -7.68
N LYS A 55 -11.16 5.03 -8.33
CA LYS A 55 -11.85 3.75 -8.12
C LYS A 55 -11.07 2.62 -8.79
N THR A 56 -10.72 2.79 -10.06
CA THR A 56 -9.92 1.80 -10.80
C THR A 56 -8.54 1.65 -10.16
N ALA A 57 -7.92 2.75 -9.73
CA ALA A 57 -6.61 2.73 -9.07
C ALA A 57 -6.62 1.94 -7.76
N ASP A 58 -7.67 2.05 -6.94
CA ASP A 58 -7.81 1.29 -5.70
C ASP A 58 -7.96 -0.22 -5.96
N GLU A 59 -8.82 -0.58 -6.92
CA GLU A 59 -9.04 -1.97 -7.30
C GLU A 59 -7.75 -2.63 -7.85
N ASP A 60 -6.98 -1.91 -8.65
CA ASP A 60 -5.74 -2.45 -9.22
C ASP A 60 -4.57 -2.42 -8.23
N ALA A 61 -4.43 -1.39 -7.39
CA ALA A 61 -3.45 -1.36 -6.32
C ALA A 61 -3.62 -2.56 -5.35
N CYS A 62 -4.86 -2.90 -5.00
CA CYS A 62 -5.20 -4.05 -4.15
C CYS A 62 -4.77 -5.39 -4.76
N LYS A 63 -4.86 -5.55 -6.09
CA LYS A 63 -4.37 -6.77 -6.78
C LYS A 63 -2.85 -6.79 -6.85
N MET A 64 -2.24 -5.63 -7.10
CA MET A 64 -0.81 -5.49 -7.32
C MET A 64 0.00 -5.63 -6.03
N GLU A 65 -0.50 -5.19 -4.88
CA GLU A 65 0.27 -5.17 -3.62
C GLU A 65 0.77 -6.56 -3.17
N HIS A 66 0.07 -7.62 -3.57
CA HIS A 66 0.42 -9.00 -3.24
C HIS A 66 1.41 -9.64 -4.22
N THR A 67 1.63 -9.04 -5.40
CA THR A 67 2.37 -9.66 -6.51
C THR A 67 3.60 -8.87 -6.94
N VAL A 68 3.62 -7.55 -6.73
CA VAL A 68 4.75 -6.70 -7.08
C VAL A 68 5.95 -7.01 -6.18
N SER A 69 7.13 -7.15 -6.80
CA SER A 69 8.36 -7.45 -6.07
C SER A 69 8.83 -6.25 -5.22
N PRO A 70 9.53 -6.48 -4.09
CA PRO A 70 10.04 -5.40 -3.25
C PRO A 70 10.92 -4.39 -4.02
N LEU A 71 11.76 -4.87 -4.95
CA LEU A 71 12.63 -4.02 -5.77
C LEU A 71 11.82 -3.07 -6.66
N VAL A 72 10.77 -3.56 -7.31
CA VAL A 72 9.93 -2.71 -8.16
C VAL A 72 9.18 -1.69 -7.30
N LEU A 73 8.69 -2.11 -6.14
CA LEU A 73 7.99 -1.21 -5.23
C LEU A 73 8.90 -0.08 -4.73
N GLU A 74 10.14 -0.39 -4.37
CA GLU A 74 11.15 0.61 -3.98
C GLU A 74 11.33 1.67 -5.09
N LYS A 75 11.47 1.23 -6.35
CA LYS A 75 11.58 2.14 -7.48
C LYS A 75 10.32 2.95 -7.76
N LEU A 76 9.14 2.40 -7.48
CA LEU A 76 7.89 3.15 -7.55
C LEU A 76 7.79 4.21 -6.46
N VAL A 77 8.27 3.94 -5.23
CA VAL A 77 8.33 4.95 -4.16
C VAL A 77 9.22 6.11 -4.60
N GLU A 78 10.46 5.83 -5.03
CA GLU A 78 11.40 6.85 -5.52
C GLU A 78 10.77 7.70 -6.64
N LEU A 79 10.06 7.05 -7.58
CA LEU A 79 9.38 7.72 -8.67
C LEU A 79 8.27 8.65 -8.17
N VAL A 80 7.33 8.15 -7.37
CA VAL A 80 6.20 8.92 -6.84
C VAL A 80 6.69 10.12 -6.03
N GLU A 81 7.70 9.93 -5.18
CA GLU A 81 8.30 11.03 -4.42
C GLU A 81 8.91 12.10 -5.33
N SER A 82 9.55 11.70 -6.44
CA SER A 82 10.10 12.65 -7.41
C SER A 82 9.03 13.50 -8.10
N PHE A 83 7.82 12.97 -8.31
CA PHE A 83 6.69 13.70 -8.91
C PHE A 83 6.05 14.67 -7.92
N SER A 84 5.85 14.25 -6.67
CA SER A 84 5.39 15.10 -5.58
C SER A 84 6.26 16.36 -5.36
N GLN A 85 7.56 16.30 -5.71
CA GLN A 85 8.47 17.45 -5.62
C GLN A 85 8.46 18.36 -6.84
N ARG A 86 8.01 17.87 -8.01
CA ARG A 86 7.93 18.67 -9.25
C ARG A 86 6.73 19.63 -9.22
N GLU A 87 5.59 19.17 -8.70
CA GLU A 87 4.39 20.02 -8.58
C GLU A 87 4.55 21.16 -7.55
N LYS A 88 5.47 21.02 -6.59
CA LYS A 88 5.72 22.04 -5.55
C LYS A 88 6.66 23.17 -5.97
N LYS A 89 7.22 23.15 -7.19
CA LYS A 89 8.12 24.23 -7.65
C LYS A 89 7.25 25.35 -8.21
N PRO A 90 7.08 26.50 -7.51
CA PRO A 90 6.29 27.59 -8.07
C PRO A 90 6.97 28.05 -9.35
N GLU A 91 6.21 27.98 -10.43
CA GLU A 91 6.54 28.58 -11.71
C GLU A 91 6.60 30.10 -11.49
N LYS A 92 7.78 30.61 -11.09
CA LYS A 92 8.08 32.04 -11.15
C LYS A 92 8.18 32.41 -12.62
N LEU A 93 7.04 32.53 -13.30
CA LEU A 93 6.98 33.20 -14.59
C LEU A 93 7.29 34.67 -14.32
N LYS A 94 8.53 35.06 -14.65
CA LYS A 94 8.90 36.46 -14.83
C LYS A 94 8.06 36.98 -15.99
N VAL A 95 7.10 37.84 -15.68
CA VAL A 95 6.51 38.74 -16.67
C VAL A 95 7.61 39.74 -17.05
N LEU A 96 8.08 39.65 -18.28
CA LEU A 96 8.84 40.70 -18.98
C LEU A 96 7.95 41.26 -20.08
#